data_AF-A0AAP0EQ30-F1
#
_entry.id   AF-A0AAP0EQ30-F1
#
_cell.length_a   1.000
_cell.length_b   1.000
_cell.length_c   1.000
_cell.angle_alpha   90.00
_cell.angle_beta   90.00
_cell.angle_gamma   90.00
#
_symmetry.space_group_name_H-M   'P 1'
#
loop_
_entity.id
_entity.type
_entity.pdbx_description
1 polymer ?
#
loop_
_entity_poly.entity_id
_entity_poly.type
_entity_poly.pdbx_seq_one_letter_code
_entity_poly.pdbx_strand_id
1 'polypeptide(L)'
;MEDKEMRERVEGNRNSFKGNLLGLGLIPAFQNPKTIGSNILKGVNFASSAAGVLQERGTFLGDRWTFNLQIEQFATNTLPELRSQVLRSKEGNKELSVDEFLAKSLSYSNIGSNDFINYIVRNYKDPEAYIDWVISAHTRQLKVFIDQFQSPQTEKLYQLGGRKFLVFGLAPMGCLPTAILLFNKNAPEECSEQLNQVVQCWNTRLEELLKKLKHKHASEGNMVQLFLPC
;
A
#
# COMPACT_ATOMS: atom_id res chain seq x y z
N MET A 1 -8.78 29.27 -8.42
CA MET A 1 -7.79 28.74 -9.38
C MET A 1 -6.99 27.60 -8.74
N GLU A 2 -6.62 27.73 -7.46
CA GLU A 2 -5.94 26.69 -6.65
C GLU A 2 -6.76 25.40 -6.43
N ASP A 3 -8.10 25.48 -6.37
CA ASP A 3 -8.97 24.31 -6.09
C ASP A 3 -9.08 23.32 -7.27
N LYS A 4 -8.82 23.78 -8.50
CA LYS A 4 -8.82 22.94 -9.70
C LYS A 4 -7.49 22.19 -9.86
N GLU A 5 -6.38 22.87 -9.54
CA GLU A 5 -5.03 22.32 -9.54
C GLU A 5 -4.82 21.26 -8.44
N MET A 6 -5.46 21.45 -7.27
CA MET A 6 -5.45 20.45 -6.20
C MET A 6 -6.29 19.21 -6.58
N ARG A 7 -7.43 19.38 -7.27
CA ARG A 7 -8.23 18.26 -7.80
C ARG A 7 -7.50 17.47 -8.87
N GLU A 8 -6.79 18.14 -9.78
CA GLU A 8 -5.97 17.49 -10.81
C GLU A 8 -4.76 16.73 -10.21
N ARG A 9 -4.17 17.20 -9.10
CA ARG A 9 -3.13 16.46 -8.37
C ARG A 9 -3.65 15.21 -7.64
N VAL A 10 -4.91 15.20 -7.21
CA VAL A 10 -5.56 14.01 -6.63
C VAL A 10 -5.92 12.99 -7.71
N GLU A 11 -6.34 13.44 -8.89
CA GLU A 11 -6.60 12.57 -10.05
C GLU A 11 -5.29 11.99 -10.65
N GLY A 12 -4.19 12.75 -10.60
CA GLY A 12 -2.85 12.38 -11.06
C GLY A 12 -1.98 11.59 -10.07
N ASN A 13 -2.54 10.84 -9.12
CA ASN A 13 -1.73 9.95 -8.28
C ASN A 13 -1.13 8.82 -9.14
N ARG A 14 0.16 8.49 -8.96
CA ARG A 14 0.80 7.33 -9.64
C ARG A 14 0.05 6.01 -9.42
N ASN A 15 -0.73 5.91 -8.35
CA ASN A 15 -1.62 4.76 -8.09
C ASN A 15 -2.83 4.72 -9.04
N SER A 16 -3.36 5.89 -9.43
CA SER A 16 -4.36 6.04 -10.50
C SER A 16 -3.80 5.61 -11.85
N PHE A 17 -2.56 5.99 -12.14
CA PHE A 17 -1.85 5.61 -13.38
C PHE A 17 -1.61 4.10 -13.49
N LYS A 18 -1.30 3.43 -12.38
CA LYS A 18 -1.11 1.97 -12.34
C LYS A 18 -2.39 1.16 -12.50
N GLY A 19 -3.55 1.72 -12.15
CA GLY A 19 -4.85 1.12 -12.50
C GLY A 19 -4.95 0.90 -14.01
N ASN A 20 -4.72 1.98 -14.79
CA ASN A 20 -4.79 1.94 -16.25
C ASN A 20 -3.81 0.93 -16.86
N LEU A 21 -2.61 0.78 -16.26
CA LEU A 21 -1.61 -0.21 -16.68
C LEU A 21 -2.11 -1.66 -16.54
N LEU A 22 -3.02 -1.92 -15.60
CA LEU A 22 -3.65 -3.22 -15.37
C LEU A 22 -4.99 -3.37 -16.12
N GLY A 23 -5.33 -2.43 -17.00
CA GLY A 23 -6.63 -2.37 -17.67
C GLY A 23 -7.80 -2.03 -16.73
N LEU A 24 -7.51 -1.63 -15.49
CA LEU A 24 -8.49 -1.13 -14.54
C LEU A 24 -8.61 0.37 -14.78
N GLY A 25 -9.81 0.92 -14.95
CA GLY A 25 -9.96 2.37 -15.07
C GLY A 25 -9.42 3.13 -13.84
N LEU A 26 -9.52 4.46 -13.86
CA LEU A 26 -9.17 5.30 -12.71
C LEU A 26 -9.85 4.79 -11.42
N ILE A 27 -9.06 4.36 -10.44
CA ILE A 27 -9.56 3.89 -9.14
C ILE A 27 -9.85 5.12 -8.26
N PRO A 28 -11.11 5.36 -7.86
CA PRO A 28 -11.47 6.57 -7.14
C PRO A 28 -10.90 6.58 -5.72
N ALA A 29 -10.44 7.75 -5.26
CA ALA A 29 -9.92 7.93 -3.91
C ALA A 29 -11.00 7.74 -2.84
N PHE A 30 -10.68 7.09 -1.72
CA PHE A 30 -11.61 6.88 -0.61
C PHE A 30 -12.26 8.18 -0.11
N GLN A 31 -11.49 9.26 -0.06
CA GLN A 31 -11.95 10.58 0.40
C GLN A 31 -12.80 11.35 -0.63
N ASN A 32 -12.95 10.84 -1.86
CA ASN A 32 -13.81 11.48 -2.84
C ASN A 32 -15.28 11.21 -2.47
N PRO A 33 -16.14 12.25 -2.32
CA PRO A 33 -17.55 12.07 -1.99
C PRO A 33 -18.34 11.21 -2.98
N LYS A 34 -17.81 10.99 -4.19
CA LYS A 34 -18.40 10.13 -5.22
C LYS A 34 -18.01 8.65 -5.09
N THR A 35 -17.08 8.30 -4.18
CA THR A 35 -16.64 6.93 -3.91
C THR A 35 -17.59 6.23 -2.95
N ILE A 36 -18.85 6.14 -3.36
CA ILE A 36 -19.96 5.55 -2.62
C ILE A 36 -20.84 4.77 -3.60
N GLY A 37 -21.82 4.02 -3.11
CA GLY A 37 -22.79 3.37 -3.97
C GLY A 37 -22.15 2.26 -4.80
N SER A 38 -22.63 2.07 -6.02
CA SER A 38 -22.04 1.12 -6.96
C SER A 38 -20.63 1.51 -7.43
N ASN A 39 -20.14 2.74 -7.17
CA ASN A 39 -18.80 3.16 -7.60
C ASN A 39 -17.69 2.40 -6.87
N ILE A 40 -17.92 1.96 -5.62
CA ILE A 40 -16.91 1.18 -4.88
C ILE A 40 -16.68 -0.21 -5.49
N LEU A 41 -17.60 -0.71 -6.31
CA LEU A 41 -17.44 -1.98 -7.05
C LEU A 41 -16.35 -1.91 -8.11
N LYS A 42 -15.93 -0.70 -8.52
CA LYS A 42 -14.83 -0.47 -9.45
C LYS A 42 -13.46 -0.42 -8.76
N GLY A 43 -13.44 -0.46 -7.42
CA GLY A 43 -12.26 -0.31 -6.59
C GLY A 43 -12.26 0.99 -5.79
N VAL A 44 -11.41 1.04 -4.76
CA VAL A 44 -11.23 2.19 -3.87
C VAL A 44 -9.75 2.38 -3.58
N ASN A 45 -9.27 3.62 -3.68
CA ASN A 45 -7.87 3.99 -3.44
C ASN A 45 -7.73 4.67 -2.07
N PHE A 46 -7.09 3.97 -1.12
CA PHE A 46 -6.82 4.46 0.24
C PHE A 46 -5.45 5.14 0.38
N ALA A 47 -4.65 5.19 -0.70
CA ALA A 47 -3.27 5.63 -0.60
C ALA A 47 -3.13 7.08 -0.14
N SER A 48 -2.15 7.30 0.74
CA SER A 48 -1.80 8.60 1.29
C SER A 48 -0.31 8.86 1.08
N SER A 49 0.01 10.04 0.52
CA SER A 49 1.35 10.37 0.01
C SER A 49 2.47 10.14 1.03
N ALA A 50 2.32 10.67 2.25
CA ALA A 50 3.33 10.61 3.31
C ALA A 50 3.25 9.33 4.16
N ALA A 51 2.41 8.36 3.81
CA ALA A 51 2.29 7.12 4.58
C ALA A 51 3.54 6.26 4.45
N GLY A 52 4.03 5.77 5.60
CA GLY A 52 5.02 4.69 5.67
C GLY A 52 4.39 3.40 6.18
N VAL A 53 5.16 2.32 6.10
CA VAL A 53 4.86 1.04 6.75
C VAL A 53 4.78 1.26 8.27
N LEU A 54 5.77 1.93 8.82
CA LEU A 54 5.83 2.30 10.22
C LEU A 54 4.95 3.52 10.49
N GLN A 55 4.17 3.44 11.56
CA GLN A 55 3.10 4.41 11.83
C GLN A 55 3.65 5.82 12.06
N GLU A 56 4.79 5.95 12.73
CA GLU A 56 5.41 7.23 13.09
C GLU A 56 6.14 7.93 11.92
N ARG A 57 6.14 7.35 10.72
CA ARG A 57 6.83 7.89 9.54
C ARG A 57 5.99 8.89 8.79
N GLY A 58 6.70 9.81 8.13
CA GLY A 58 6.11 10.88 7.31
C GLY A 58 5.43 11.99 8.10
N THR A 59 5.53 12.01 9.43
CA THR A 59 4.97 13.06 10.30
C THR A 59 5.50 14.45 9.98
N PHE A 60 6.76 14.56 9.55
CA PHE A 60 7.36 15.83 9.15
C PHE A 60 6.78 16.40 7.84
N LEU A 61 5.98 15.63 7.10
CA LEU A 61 5.27 16.04 5.89
C LEU A 61 3.81 16.44 6.18
N GLY A 62 3.42 16.50 7.46
CA GLY A 62 2.05 16.82 7.91
C GLY A 62 1.21 15.58 8.25
N ASP A 63 -0.10 15.80 8.35
CA ASP A 63 -1.03 14.73 8.63
C ASP A 63 -1.12 13.74 7.48
N ARG A 64 -1.32 12.46 7.82
CA ARG A 64 -1.45 11.39 6.84
C ARG A 64 -2.32 10.26 7.35
N TRP A 65 -3.00 9.61 6.41
CA TRP A 65 -3.60 8.31 6.65
C TRP A 65 -2.49 7.25 6.66
N THR A 66 -2.09 6.84 7.86
CA THR A 66 -1.08 5.78 8.06
C THR A 66 -1.58 4.48 7.44
N PHE A 67 -0.69 3.53 7.18
CA PHE A 67 -1.12 2.28 6.55
C PHE A 67 -2.15 1.51 7.38
N ASN A 68 -2.02 1.56 8.72
CA ASN A 68 -3.01 0.99 9.64
C ASN A 68 -4.38 1.68 9.50
N LEU A 69 -4.42 3.01 9.34
CA LEU A 69 -5.67 3.74 9.10
C LEU A 69 -6.27 3.40 7.73
N GLN A 70 -5.45 3.14 6.71
CA GLN A 70 -5.94 2.71 5.40
C GLN A 70 -6.60 1.31 5.49
N ILE A 71 -6.00 0.38 6.24
CA ILE A 71 -6.59 -0.92 6.56
C ILE A 71 -7.92 -0.73 7.30
N GLU A 72 -7.93 0.13 8.32
CA GLU A 72 -9.11 0.41 9.13
C GLU A 72 -10.25 1.02 8.30
N GLN A 73 -9.97 1.99 7.43
CA GLN A 73 -10.94 2.59 6.51
C GLN A 73 -11.56 1.55 5.58
N PHE A 74 -10.74 0.63 5.06
CA PHE A 74 -11.26 -0.48 4.27
C PHE A 74 -12.18 -1.36 5.12
N ALA A 75 -11.74 -1.78 6.31
CA ALA A 75 -12.48 -2.68 7.17
C ALA A 75 -13.79 -2.09 7.68
N THR A 76 -13.77 -0.86 8.17
CA THR A 76 -14.89 -0.25 8.91
C THR A 76 -15.86 0.52 8.03
N ASN A 77 -15.42 1.02 6.87
CA ASN A 77 -16.28 1.79 5.95
C ASN A 77 -16.57 1.00 4.66
N THR A 78 -15.54 0.64 3.92
CA THR A 78 -15.71 0.12 2.55
C THR A 78 -16.25 -1.29 2.53
N LEU A 79 -15.78 -2.17 3.41
CA LEU A 79 -16.21 -3.57 3.45
C LEU A 79 -17.70 -3.73 3.81
N PRO A 80 -18.27 -3.02 4.80
CA PRO A 80 -19.72 -3.02 5.05
C PRO A 80 -20.53 -2.51 3.85
N GLU A 81 -20.08 -1.44 3.21
CA GLU A 81 -20.78 -0.91 2.04
C GLU A 81 -20.69 -1.88 0.86
N LEU A 82 -19.52 -2.50 0.63
CA LEU A 82 -19.32 -3.50 -0.40
C LEU A 82 -20.26 -4.68 -0.21
N ARG A 83 -20.42 -5.16 1.04
CA ARG A 83 -21.43 -6.18 1.37
C ARG A 83 -22.83 -5.75 0.96
N SER A 84 -23.19 -4.51 1.29
CA SER A 84 -24.47 -3.92 0.92
C SER A 84 -24.69 -3.85 -0.60
N GLN A 85 -23.67 -3.45 -1.37
CA GLN A 85 -23.75 -3.33 -2.83
C GLN A 85 -23.82 -4.69 -3.53
N VAL A 86 -22.99 -5.65 -3.10
CA VAL A 86 -22.97 -7.01 -3.67
C VAL A 86 -24.30 -7.73 -3.41
N LEU A 87 -24.90 -7.55 -2.22
CA LEU A 87 -26.24 -8.05 -1.93
C LEU A 87 -27.32 -7.41 -2.81
N ARG A 88 -27.21 -6.12 -3.14
CA ARG A 88 -28.15 -5.43 -4.04
C ARG A 88 -28.02 -5.86 -5.50
N SER A 89 -26.81 -6.19 -5.96
CA SER A 89 -26.61 -6.68 -7.34
C SER A 89 -27.20 -8.06 -7.63
N LYS A 90 -27.85 -8.70 -6.63
CA LYS A 90 -28.49 -10.02 -6.72
C LYS A 90 -29.71 -10.11 -7.64
N GLU A 91 -30.17 -9.00 -8.21
CA GLU A 91 -31.34 -8.99 -9.12
C GLU A 91 -31.09 -9.64 -10.50
N GLY A 92 -29.87 -10.15 -10.79
CA GLY A 92 -29.51 -10.71 -12.09
C GLY A 92 -28.71 -12.03 -12.05
N ASN A 93 -29.31 -13.13 -11.62
CA ASN A 93 -29.00 -14.54 -11.93
C ASN A 93 -27.55 -15.09 -11.87
N LYS A 94 -26.59 -14.42 -11.21
CA LYS A 94 -25.34 -15.05 -10.74
C LYS A 94 -24.94 -14.48 -9.39
N GLU A 95 -24.97 -15.36 -8.40
CA GLU A 95 -24.66 -15.08 -7.01
C GLU A 95 -23.14 -14.95 -6.84
N LEU A 96 -22.62 -13.72 -6.79
CA LEU A 96 -21.27 -13.47 -6.27
C LEU A 96 -21.42 -13.08 -4.81
N SER A 97 -20.94 -13.93 -3.91
CA SER A 97 -20.72 -13.56 -2.51
C SER A 97 -19.63 -12.49 -2.42
N VAL A 98 -19.62 -11.77 -1.29
CA VAL A 98 -18.59 -10.75 -1.04
C VAL A 98 -17.21 -11.38 -0.96
N ASP A 99 -17.12 -12.61 -0.44
CA ASP A 99 -15.87 -13.36 -0.37
C ASP A 99 -15.36 -13.71 -1.76
N GLU A 100 -16.24 -14.11 -2.70
CA GLU A 100 -15.86 -14.32 -4.09
C GLU A 100 -15.47 -13.02 -4.80
N PHE A 101 -16.13 -11.90 -4.49
CA PHE A 101 -15.76 -10.59 -5.01
C PHE A 101 -14.35 -10.20 -4.55
N LEU A 102 -14.06 -10.33 -3.25
CA LEU A 102 -12.75 -10.04 -2.67
C LEU A 102 -11.67 -10.99 -3.19
N ALA A 103 -12.00 -12.27 -3.37
CA ALA A 103 -11.09 -13.25 -3.94
C ALA A 103 -10.73 -12.96 -5.41
N LYS A 104 -11.64 -12.32 -6.16
CA LYS A 104 -11.40 -11.88 -7.54
C LYS A 104 -10.69 -10.54 -7.63
N SER A 105 -10.86 -9.67 -6.63
CA SER A 105 -10.27 -8.34 -6.54
C SER A 105 -8.76 -8.39 -6.37
N LEU A 106 -8.08 -7.30 -6.76
CA LEU A 106 -6.64 -7.12 -6.58
C LEU A 106 -6.38 -6.03 -5.54
N SER A 107 -5.67 -6.38 -4.47
CA SER A 107 -5.15 -5.42 -3.49
C SER A 107 -3.76 -4.97 -3.93
N TYR A 108 -3.57 -3.66 -4.09
CA TYR A 108 -2.31 -3.07 -4.54
C TYR A 108 -1.70 -2.21 -3.43
N SER A 109 -0.40 -2.39 -3.16
CA SER A 109 0.36 -1.61 -2.18
C SER A 109 1.71 -1.16 -2.75
N ASN A 110 1.98 0.14 -2.60
CA ASN A 110 3.28 0.74 -2.87
C ASN A 110 3.61 1.66 -1.69
N ILE A 111 4.34 1.11 -0.72
CA ILE A 111 4.61 1.73 0.57
C ILE A 111 6.03 1.36 1.02
N GLY A 112 6.66 2.20 1.84
CA GLY A 112 8.02 2.00 2.33
C GLY A 112 8.97 3.15 1.98
N SER A 113 8.71 3.90 0.89
CA SER A 113 9.58 5.01 0.49
C SER A 113 9.70 6.07 1.59
N ASN A 114 8.60 6.38 2.30
CA ASN A 114 8.63 7.34 3.40
C ASN A 114 9.42 6.82 4.61
N ASP A 115 9.41 5.51 4.87
CA ASP A 115 10.27 4.89 5.87
C ASP A 115 11.73 5.11 5.52
N PHE A 116 12.12 4.89 4.26
CA PHE A 116 13.51 5.07 3.84
C PHE A 116 13.93 6.55 3.71
N ILE A 117 13.03 7.46 3.36
CA ILE A 117 13.30 8.91 3.45
C ILE A 117 13.58 9.28 4.92
N ASN A 118 12.79 8.77 5.87
CA ASN A 118 13.06 8.98 7.29
C ASN A 118 14.40 8.36 7.72
N TYR A 119 14.73 7.16 7.24
CA TYR A 119 16.01 6.51 7.48
C TYR A 119 17.19 7.42 7.08
N ILE A 120 17.13 7.98 5.87
CA ILE A 120 18.13 8.87 5.28
C ILE A 120 18.25 10.16 6.10
N VAL A 121 17.13 10.87 6.31
CA VAL A 121 17.13 12.20 6.97
C VAL A 121 17.52 12.10 8.44
N ARG A 122 17.14 11.03 9.13
CA ARG A 122 17.51 10.79 10.54
C ARG A 122 18.90 10.15 10.70
N ASN A 123 19.54 9.76 9.60
CA ASN A 123 20.89 9.19 9.58
C ASN A 123 21.05 8.00 10.53
N TYR A 124 20.10 7.05 10.47
CA TYR A 124 20.16 5.82 11.25
C TYR A 124 21.46 5.05 10.93
N LYS A 125 22.07 4.46 11.97
CA LYS A 125 23.40 3.84 11.88
C LYS A 125 23.38 2.33 11.71
N ASP A 126 22.25 1.71 11.95
CA ASP A 126 22.06 0.26 11.85
C ASP A 126 21.02 -0.04 10.76
N PRO A 127 21.46 -0.29 9.52
CA PRO A 127 20.56 -0.59 8.41
C PRO A 127 19.79 -1.90 8.62
N GLU A 128 20.42 -2.91 9.23
CA GLU A 128 19.81 -4.23 9.37
C GLU A 128 18.67 -4.22 10.38
N ALA A 129 18.91 -3.67 11.58
CA ALA A 129 17.87 -3.53 12.59
C ALA A 129 16.71 -2.65 12.10
N TYR A 130 17.02 -1.63 11.31
CA TYR A 130 16.00 -0.77 10.71
C TYR A 130 15.13 -1.56 9.72
N ILE A 131 15.75 -2.29 8.80
CA ILE A 131 15.03 -3.11 7.81
C ILE A 131 14.17 -4.15 8.54
N ASP A 132 14.69 -4.83 9.55
CA ASP A 132 13.92 -5.83 10.32
C ASP A 132 12.69 -5.23 10.99
N TRP A 133 12.81 -4.03 11.53
CA TRP A 133 11.68 -3.34 12.13
C TRP A 133 10.59 -3.03 11.10
N VAL A 134 10.96 -2.47 9.94
CA VAL A 134 10.01 -2.19 8.85
C VAL A 134 9.40 -3.50 8.32
N ILE A 135 10.18 -4.56 8.12
CA ILE A 135 9.69 -5.87 7.62
C ILE A 135 8.72 -6.50 8.61
N SER A 136 9.03 -6.44 9.90
CA SER A 136 8.17 -6.93 10.97
C SER A 136 6.82 -6.21 10.99
N ALA A 137 6.81 -4.89 10.83
CA ALA A 137 5.58 -4.11 10.73
C ALA A 137 4.77 -4.46 9.46
N HIS A 138 5.43 -4.52 8.31
CA HIS A 138 4.78 -4.84 7.04
C HIS A 138 4.18 -6.25 7.06
N THR A 139 4.88 -7.21 7.69
CA THR A 139 4.39 -8.57 7.91
C THR A 139 3.07 -8.58 8.66
N ARG A 140 2.94 -7.81 9.74
CA ARG A 140 1.69 -7.72 10.52
C ARG A 140 0.55 -7.16 9.67
N GLN A 141 0.82 -6.09 8.93
CA GLN A 141 -0.18 -5.42 8.09
C GLN A 141 -0.67 -6.31 6.94
N LEU A 142 0.23 -7.01 6.25
CA LEU A 142 -0.14 -7.95 5.18
C LEU A 142 -0.93 -9.14 5.71
N LYS A 143 -0.55 -9.69 6.88
CA LYS A 143 -1.31 -10.77 7.52
C LYS A 143 -2.74 -10.35 7.88
N VAL A 144 -2.89 -9.14 8.42
CA VAL A 144 -4.21 -8.57 8.74
C VAL A 144 -5.11 -8.48 7.51
N PHE A 145 -4.57 -8.11 6.35
CA PHE A 145 -5.33 -8.07 5.10
C PHE A 145 -5.77 -9.45 4.58
N ILE A 146 -4.98 -10.49 4.86
CA ILE A 146 -5.29 -11.86 4.44
C ILE A 146 -6.35 -12.48 5.37
N ASP A 147 -6.15 -12.31 6.68
CA ASP A 147 -6.91 -12.98 7.72
C ASP A 147 -8.01 -12.06 8.27
N GLN A 148 -7.69 -11.39 9.38
CA GLN A 148 -8.65 -10.63 10.18
C GLN A 148 -8.02 -9.34 10.71
N PHE A 149 -8.84 -8.30 10.74
CA PHE A 149 -8.55 -7.02 11.36
C PHE A 149 -9.45 -6.82 12.56
N GLN A 150 -8.87 -6.50 13.71
CA GLN A 150 -9.64 -6.03 14.86
C GLN A 150 -9.55 -4.52 14.94
N SER A 151 -10.70 -3.86 14.86
CA SER A 151 -10.79 -2.40 14.98
C SER A 151 -10.40 -1.95 16.39
N PRO A 152 -9.40 -1.08 16.56
CA PRO A 152 -9.04 -0.54 17.87
C PRO A 152 -10.18 0.26 18.55
N GLN A 153 -11.07 0.87 17.76
CA GLN A 153 -12.10 1.80 18.23
C GLN A 153 -13.39 1.08 18.61
N THR A 154 -13.71 -0.02 17.93
CA THR A 154 -14.98 -0.75 18.10
C THR A 154 -14.79 -2.17 18.60
N GLU A 155 -13.55 -2.64 18.69
CA GLU A 155 -13.14 -4.02 19.01
C GLU A 155 -13.71 -5.09 18.07
N LYS A 156 -14.47 -4.69 17.05
CA LYS A 156 -15.07 -5.57 16.06
C LYS A 156 -14.00 -6.23 15.20
N LEU A 157 -14.23 -7.51 14.92
CA LEU A 157 -13.40 -8.33 14.06
C LEU A 157 -13.96 -8.32 12.63
N TYR A 158 -13.08 -8.04 11.66
CA TYR A 158 -13.40 -7.99 10.24
C TYR A 158 -12.53 -9.00 9.50
N GLN A 159 -13.17 -9.96 8.82
CA GLN A 159 -12.49 -10.79 7.83
C GLN A 159 -12.30 -9.96 6.55
N LEU A 160 -11.06 -9.61 6.23
CA LEU A 160 -10.75 -8.71 5.11
C LEU A 160 -10.70 -9.41 3.76
N GLY A 161 -10.44 -10.73 3.75
CA GLY A 161 -10.67 -11.58 2.59
C GLY A 161 -9.75 -11.31 1.38
N GLY A 162 -8.66 -10.55 1.55
CA GLY A 162 -7.74 -10.26 0.46
C GLY A 162 -7.02 -11.53 0.00
N ARG A 163 -7.07 -11.85 -1.31
CA ARG A 163 -6.48 -13.06 -1.89
C ARG A 163 -5.44 -12.82 -2.96
N LYS A 164 -5.53 -11.69 -3.67
CA LYS A 164 -4.55 -11.28 -4.69
C LYS A 164 -3.90 -9.98 -4.24
N PHE A 165 -2.59 -10.02 -4.07
CA PHE A 165 -1.81 -8.88 -3.64
C PHE A 165 -0.77 -8.55 -4.68
N LEU A 166 -0.66 -7.27 -5.00
CA LEU A 166 0.42 -6.67 -5.76
C LEU A 166 1.17 -5.71 -4.84
N VAL A 167 2.36 -6.11 -4.39
CA VAL A 167 3.19 -5.33 -3.47
C VAL A 167 4.48 -4.92 -4.18
N PHE A 168 4.76 -3.63 -4.18
CA PHE A 168 5.94 -3.07 -4.83
C PHE A 168 7.14 -2.98 -3.87
N GLY A 169 8.31 -3.34 -4.40
CA GLY A 169 9.59 -2.93 -3.82
C GLY A 169 9.87 -1.44 -4.04
N LEU A 170 10.94 -0.97 -3.43
CA LEU A 170 11.41 0.41 -3.55
C LEU A 170 12.33 0.57 -4.76
N ALA A 171 12.21 1.70 -5.45
CA ALA A 171 13.17 2.13 -6.44
C ALA A 171 14.50 2.54 -5.79
N PRO A 172 15.62 2.64 -6.53
CA PRO A 172 16.89 3.12 -6.01
C PRO A 172 16.76 4.50 -5.34
N MET A 173 16.91 4.55 -4.01
CA MET A 173 16.71 5.80 -3.24
C MET A 173 17.99 6.60 -3.03
N GLY A 174 19.16 6.03 -3.35
CA GLY A 174 20.44 6.73 -3.30
C GLY A 174 20.54 7.88 -4.30
N CYS A 175 19.66 7.92 -5.31
CA CYS A 175 19.57 8.98 -6.30
C CYS A 175 18.65 10.14 -5.88
N LEU A 176 18.01 10.07 -4.72
CA LEU A 176 17.20 11.20 -4.23
C LEU A 176 18.12 12.39 -3.92
N PRO A 177 17.74 13.65 -4.23
CA PRO A 177 18.57 14.82 -3.94
C PRO A 177 19.03 14.88 -2.47
N THR A 178 18.14 14.54 -1.54
CA THR A 178 18.44 14.47 -0.10
C THR A 178 19.46 13.37 0.23
N ALA A 179 19.41 12.22 -0.46
CA ALA A 179 20.35 11.13 -0.28
C ALA A 179 21.75 11.53 -0.77
N ILE A 180 21.83 12.11 -1.96
CA ILE A 180 23.09 12.61 -2.54
C ILE A 180 23.73 13.65 -1.61
N LEU A 181 22.96 14.64 -1.15
CA LEU A 181 23.45 15.69 -0.26
C LEU A 181 24.02 15.15 1.06
N LEU A 182 23.39 14.13 1.64
CA LEU A 182 23.75 13.61 2.96
C LEU A 182 24.82 12.52 2.91
N PHE A 183 24.82 11.68 1.87
CA PHE A 183 25.63 10.46 1.78
C PHE A 183 26.65 10.47 0.64
N ASN A 184 26.60 11.43 -0.29
CA ASN A 184 27.53 11.53 -1.40
C ASN A 184 28.14 12.93 -1.57
N LYS A 185 28.64 13.51 -0.47
CA LYS A 185 29.19 14.88 -0.44
C LYS A 185 30.37 15.12 -1.38
N ASN A 186 31.13 14.06 -1.70
CA ASN A 186 32.33 14.15 -2.52
C ASN A 186 32.06 13.87 -4.01
N ALA A 187 30.89 13.34 -4.36
CA ALA A 187 30.47 13.11 -5.75
C ALA A 187 28.97 13.48 -5.90
N PRO A 188 28.63 14.78 -5.88
CA PRO A 188 27.24 15.25 -5.87
C PRO A 188 26.46 14.98 -7.16
N GLU A 189 27.10 14.46 -8.20
CA GLU A 189 26.45 14.03 -9.46
C GLU A 189 26.11 12.53 -9.46
N GLU A 190 26.56 11.77 -8.45
CA GLU A 190 26.40 10.32 -8.39
C GLU A 190 25.38 9.89 -7.31
N CYS A 191 24.65 8.82 -7.58
CA CYS A 191 23.79 8.20 -6.57
C CYS A 191 24.61 7.57 -5.44
N SER A 192 24.08 7.58 -4.22
CA SER A 192 24.72 6.85 -3.11
C SER A 192 24.50 5.34 -3.26
N GLU A 193 25.53 4.61 -3.72
CA GLU A 193 25.43 3.16 -3.87
C GLU A 193 25.28 2.42 -2.55
N GLN A 194 25.88 2.94 -1.48
CA GLN A 194 25.69 2.41 -0.14
C GLN A 194 24.20 2.42 0.24
N LEU A 195 23.47 3.51 -0.04
CA LEU A 195 22.03 3.57 0.23
C LEU A 195 21.23 2.65 -0.70
N ASN A 196 21.62 2.54 -1.98
CA ASN A 196 20.97 1.61 -2.91
C ASN A 196 21.12 0.15 -2.46
N GLN A 197 22.26 -0.24 -1.90
CA GLN A 197 22.46 -1.57 -1.31
C GLN A 197 21.52 -1.82 -0.13
N VAL A 198 21.33 -0.83 0.76
CA VAL A 198 20.38 -0.94 1.88
C VAL A 198 18.95 -1.12 1.36
N VAL A 199 18.55 -0.36 0.33
CA VAL A 199 17.24 -0.50 -0.34
C VAL A 199 17.09 -1.87 -0.98
N GLN A 200 18.13 -2.39 -1.62
CA GLN A 200 18.14 -3.71 -2.22
C GLN A 200 17.96 -4.81 -1.16
N CYS A 201 18.65 -4.70 -0.02
CA CYS A 201 18.46 -5.61 1.11
C CYS A 201 17.02 -5.64 1.59
N TRP A 202 16.35 -4.48 1.66
CA TRP A 202 14.92 -4.41 1.95
C TRP A 202 14.07 -5.11 0.90
N ASN A 203 14.31 -4.86 -0.38
CA ASN A 203 13.56 -5.48 -1.46
C ASN A 203 13.68 -7.01 -1.42
N THR A 204 14.88 -7.54 -1.12
CA THR A 204 15.12 -8.97 -0.93
C THR A 204 14.33 -9.52 0.27
N ARG A 205 14.37 -8.86 1.44
CA ARG A 205 13.61 -9.32 2.62
C ARG A 205 12.09 -9.23 2.40
N LEU A 206 11.62 -8.23 1.66
CA LEU A 206 10.23 -8.10 1.27
C LEU A 206 9.81 -9.25 0.35
N GLU A 207 10.63 -9.61 -0.62
CA GLU A 207 10.40 -10.78 -1.47
C GLU A 207 10.30 -12.08 -0.69
N GLU A 208 11.22 -12.32 0.25
CA GLU A 208 11.18 -13.50 1.10
C GLU A 208 9.91 -13.55 1.97
N LEU A 209 9.49 -12.40 2.52
CA LEU A 209 8.24 -12.28 3.25
C LEU A 209 7.04 -12.67 2.38
N LEU A 210 6.94 -12.11 1.17
CA LEU A 210 5.84 -12.40 0.25
C LEU A 210 5.84 -13.88 -0.18
N LYS A 211 7.01 -14.49 -0.42
CA LYS A 211 7.14 -15.93 -0.68
C LYS A 211 6.64 -16.78 0.49
N LYS A 212 7.01 -16.42 1.73
CA LYS A 212 6.54 -17.10 2.95
C LYS A 212 5.03 -17.00 3.12
N LEU A 213 4.45 -15.81 2.90
CA LEU A 213 3.00 -15.61 2.97
C LEU A 213 2.28 -16.40 1.86
N LYS A 214 2.78 -16.36 0.62
CA LYS A 214 2.22 -17.14 -0.48
C LYS A 214 2.22 -18.64 -0.18
N HIS A 215 3.32 -19.18 0.34
CA HIS A 215 3.39 -20.60 0.69
C HIS A 215 2.40 -20.97 1.80
N LYS A 216 2.30 -20.14 2.86
CA LYS A 216 1.39 -20.38 3.98
C LYS A 216 -0.09 -20.35 3.57
N HIS A 217 -0.44 -19.51 2.58
CA HIS A 217 -1.82 -19.30 2.13
C HIS A 217 -2.08 -19.86 0.72
N ALA A 218 -1.27 -20.82 0.27
CA ALA A 218 -1.35 -21.38 -1.08
C ALA A 218 -2.70 -22.05 -1.39
N SER A 219 -3.43 -22.50 -0.36
CA SER A 219 -4.77 -23.07 -0.47
C SER A 219 -5.90 -22.03 -0.50
N GLU A 220 -5.62 -20.75 -0.20
CA GLU A 220 -6.66 -19.73 0.06
C GLU A 220 -6.71 -18.62 -1.00
N GLY A 221 -5.66 -18.41 -1.79
CA GLY A 221 -5.62 -17.37 -2.82
C GLY A 221 -4.28 -17.20 -3.55
N ASN A 222 -4.33 -16.70 -4.78
CA ASN A 222 -3.13 -16.44 -5.59
C ASN A 222 -2.49 -15.10 -5.21
N MET A 223 -1.52 -15.13 -4.29
CA MET A 223 -0.63 -13.97 -4.09
C MET A 223 0.29 -13.84 -5.32
N VAL A 224 -0.04 -12.90 -6.21
CA VAL A 224 0.72 -12.64 -7.43
C VAL A 224 1.75 -11.54 -7.18
N GLN A 225 2.96 -11.98 -6.88
CA GLN A 225 4.13 -11.11 -6.83
C GLN A 225 4.46 -10.62 -8.25
N LEU A 226 4.20 -9.34 -8.54
CA LEU A 226 4.86 -8.68 -9.66
C LEU A 226 5.89 -7.73 -9.08
N PHE A 227 7.14 -8.11 -9.23
CA PHE A 227 8.15 -7.10 -9.48
C PHE A 227 7.84 -6.56 -10.87
N LEU A 228 7.48 -5.27 -10.98
CA LEU A 228 7.89 -4.59 -12.20
C LEU A 228 9.42 -4.57 -12.11
N PRO A 229 10.15 -5.23 -13.03
CA PRO A 229 11.56 -4.91 -13.19
C PRO A 229 11.65 -3.39 -13.36
N CYS A 230 12.67 -2.79 -12.77
CA CYS A 230 13.04 -1.44 -13.17
C CYS A 230 13.24 -1.38 -14.68
#